data_AF-A0A1S4ERA4-F1
#
_entry.id   AF-A0A1S4ERA4-F1
#
_cell.length_a   1.000
_cell.length_b   1.000
_cell.length_c   1.000
_cell.angle_alpha   90.00
_cell.angle_beta   90.00
_cell.angle_gamma   90.00
#
_symmetry.space_group_name_H-M   'P 1'
#
loop_
_entity.id
_entity.type
_entity.pdbx_description
1 polymer ?
#
loop_
_entity_poly.entity_id
_entity_poly.type
_entity_poly.pdbx_seq_one_letter_code
_entity_poly.pdbx_strand_id
1 'polypeptide(L)'
;MRHQWRAIECINIDEISMVSYQMLCMIDSRPRQLKNKETEFFGGINVLLFGDLMQLPPIKTSGTQATSTFSASNSFVEIVHSV
;
A
#
# COMPACT_ATOMS: atom_id res chain seq x y z
N MET A 1 16.86 -11.53 5.69
CA MET A 1 15.88 -10.52 5.21
C MET A 1 16.20 -9.94 3.84
N ARG A 2 17.30 -9.19 3.60
CA ARG A 2 17.53 -8.50 2.29
C ARG A 2 17.50 -9.41 1.05
N HIS A 3 17.92 -10.68 1.17
CA HIS A 3 17.90 -11.64 0.05
C HIS A 3 16.49 -12.09 -0.35
N GLN A 4 15.54 -12.15 0.60
CA GLN A 4 14.19 -12.64 0.34
C GLN A 4 13.43 -11.68 -0.58
N TRP A 5 13.63 -10.37 -0.40
CA TRP A 5 12.96 -9.32 -1.17
C TRP A 5 13.40 -9.20 -2.63
N ARG A 6 14.59 -9.68 -2.97
CA ARG A 6 15.10 -9.58 -4.35
C ARG A 6 14.28 -10.40 -5.34
N ALA A 7 13.78 -11.55 -4.90
CA ALA A 7 12.99 -12.47 -5.70
C ALA A 7 11.47 -12.25 -5.55
N ILE A 8 11.04 -11.25 -4.79
CA ILE A 8 9.61 -10.97 -4.64
C ILE A 8 9.10 -10.32 -5.94
N GLU A 9 8.08 -10.94 -6.51
CA GLU A 9 7.40 -10.50 -7.74
C GLU A 9 5.99 -9.98 -7.48
N CYS A 10 5.40 -10.36 -6.33
CA CYS A 10 4.06 -9.95 -5.92
C CYS A 10 3.98 -9.65 -4.41
N ILE A 11 3.22 -8.62 -4.02
CA ILE A 11 2.83 -8.32 -2.64
C ILE A 11 1.31 -8.42 -2.56
N ASN A 12 0.82 -9.28 -1.66
CA ASN A 12 -0.60 -9.35 -1.33
C ASN A 12 -0.84 -8.66 0.02
N ILE A 13 -1.74 -7.69 0.07
CA ILE A 13 -2.15 -7.01 1.30
C ILE A 13 -3.63 -7.30 1.52
N ASP A 14 -3.92 -8.02 2.59
CA ASP A 14 -5.29 -8.28 3.05
C ASP A 14 -5.72 -7.23 4.06
N GLU A 15 -7.03 -7.01 4.20
CA GLU A 15 -7.65 -5.98 5.05
C GLU A 15 -7.02 -4.59 4.91
N ILE A 16 -6.96 -4.09 3.66
CA ILE A 16 -6.41 -2.76 3.35
C ILE A 16 -7.09 -1.63 4.15
N SER A 17 -8.33 -1.82 4.60
CA SER A 17 -9.07 -0.89 5.47
C SER A 17 -8.38 -0.64 6.81
N MET A 18 -7.55 -1.57 7.28
CA MET A 18 -6.80 -1.43 8.54
C MET A 18 -5.38 -0.90 8.34
N VAL A 19 -4.95 -0.70 7.10
CA VAL A 19 -3.60 -0.24 6.76
C VAL A 19 -3.60 1.28 6.68
N SER A 20 -2.76 1.92 7.51
CA SER A 20 -2.61 3.37 7.47
C SER A 20 -1.83 3.83 6.23
N TYR A 21 -2.08 5.05 5.77
CA TYR A 21 -1.32 5.69 4.69
C TYR A 21 0.21 5.64 4.93
N GLN A 22 0.63 5.94 6.17
CA GLN A 22 2.05 5.90 6.54
C GLN A 22 2.64 4.49 6.39
N MET A 23 1.89 3.46 6.76
CA MET A 23 2.30 2.07 6.60
C MET A 23 2.43 1.70 5.12
N LEU A 24 1.48 2.12 4.29
CA LEU A 24 1.51 1.95 2.84
C LEU A 24 2.74 2.61 2.20
N CYS A 25 3.05 3.85 2.57
CA CYS A 25 4.28 4.54 2.13
C CYS A 25 5.55 3.81 2.56
N MET A 26 5.59 3.30 3.79
CA MET A 26 6.73 2.50 4.26
C MET A 26 6.88 1.21 3.45
N ILE A 27 5.77 0.51 3.16
CA ILE A 27 5.76 -0.71 2.33
C ILE A 27 6.25 -0.40 0.92
N ASP A 28 5.87 0.72 0.32
CA ASP A 28 6.32 1.16 -1.01
C ASP A 28 7.81 1.54 -1.05
N SER A 29 8.32 2.22 -0.02
CA SER A 29 9.71 2.69 0.03
C SER A 29 10.75 1.56 0.06
N ARG A 30 10.43 0.41 0.67
CA ARG A 30 11.37 -0.72 0.84
C ARG A 30 11.73 -1.43 -0.46
N PRO A 31 10.77 -1.89 -1.29
CA PRO A 31 11.10 -2.55 -2.54
C PRO A 31 11.72 -1.60 -3.57
N ARG A 32 11.39 -0.30 -3.56
CA ARG A 32 12.08 0.72 -4.38
C ARG A 32 13.58 0.73 -4.13
N GLN A 33 13.98 0.81 -2.85
CA GLN A 33 15.38 0.79 -2.42
C GLN A 33 16.06 -0.55 -2.69
N LEU A 34 15.34 -1.67 -2.55
CA LEU A 34 15.92 -3.00 -2.71
C LEU A 34 16.09 -3.42 -4.18
N LYS A 35 15.25 -2.89 -5.08
CA LYS A 35 15.30 -3.16 -6.53
C LYS A 35 15.94 -2.04 -7.35
N ASN A 36 16.39 -0.96 -6.71
CA ASN A 36 16.91 0.25 -7.36
C ASN A 36 15.94 0.85 -8.39
N LYS A 37 14.64 0.86 -8.05
CA LYS A 37 13.55 1.33 -8.91
C LYS A 37 12.77 2.44 -8.22
N GLU A 38 13.43 3.55 -7.92
CA GLU A 38 12.89 4.65 -7.09
C GLU A 38 11.67 5.35 -7.71
N THR A 39 11.55 5.33 -9.05
CA THR A 39 10.46 5.98 -9.78
C THR A 39 9.25 5.07 -10.00
N GLU A 40 9.39 3.76 -9.80
CA GLU A 40 8.30 2.80 -9.99
C GLU A 40 7.57 2.54 -8.68
N PHE A 41 6.24 2.49 -8.72
CA PHE A 41 5.44 2.08 -7.56
C PHE A 41 5.87 0.69 -7.07
N PHE A 42 6.03 0.57 -5.74
CA PHE A 42 6.51 -0.62 -5.04
C PHE A 42 7.78 -1.23 -5.67
N GLY A 43 8.64 -0.42 -6.29
CA GLY A 43 9.85 -0.90 -6.99
C GLY A 43 9.55 -1.83 -8.17
N GLY A 44 8.41 -1.65 -8.83
CA GLY A 44 7.98 -2.45 -9.98
C GLY A 44 7.46 -3.84 -9.62
N ILE A 45 7.04 -4.03 -8.37
CA ILE A 45 6.42 -5.28 -7.88
C ILE A 45 4.91 -5.18 -8.08
N ASN A 46 4.28 -6.26 -8.54
CA ASN A 46 2.82 -6.31 -8.63
C ASN A 46 2.22 -6.31 -7.23
N VAL A 47 1.22 -5.47 -6.98
CA VAL A 47 0.57 -5.40 -5.68
C VAL A 47 -0.91 -5.71 -5.84
N LEU A 48 -1.38 -6.64 -5.02
CA LEU A 48 -2.76 -7.07 -4.98
C LEU A 48 -3.32 -6.72 -3.60
N LEU A 49 -4.30 -5.82 -3.60
CA LEU A 49 -4.93 -5.30 -2.40
C LEU A 49 -6.32 -5.90 -2.26
N PHE A 50 -6.61 -6.48 -1.10
CA PHE A 50 -7.91 -7.01 -0.72
C PHE A 50 -8.32 -6.45 0.64
N GLY A 51 -9.62 -6.46 0.89
CA GLY A 51 -10.20 -6.03 2.16
C GLY A 51 -11.57 -5.40 1.96
N ASP A 52 -12.29 -5.27 3.07
CA ASP A 52 -13.58 -4.62 3.10
C ASP A 52 -13.42 -3.18 3.60
N LEU A 53 -13.54 -2.21 2.69
CA LEU A 53 -13.45 -0.78 3.01
C LEU A 53 -14.64 -0.28 3.84
N MET A 54 -15.71 -1.08 3.98
CA MET A 54 -16.87 -0.79 4.83
C MET A 54 -16.78 -1.46 6.22
N GLN A 55 -15.69 -2.19 6.50
CA GLN A 55 -15.36 -2.65 7.86
C GLN A 55 -14.56 -1.58 8.63
N LEU A 56 -14.39 -1.80 9.94
CA LEU A 56 -13.84 -0.81 10.88
C LEU A 56 -12.56 -0.12 10.33
N PRO A 57 -12.49 1.23 10.33
CA PRO A 57 -11.30 1.95 9.88
C PRO A 57 -10.08 1.60 10.75
N PRO A 58 -8.86 1.94 10.31
CA PRO A 58 -7.65 1.64 11.08
C PRO A 58 -7.80 2.19 12.50
N ILE A 59 -7.44 1.40 13.52
CA ILE A 59 -7.58 1.79 14.92
C ILE A 59 -6.76 3.07 15.15
N LYS A 60 -7.44 4.17 15.42
CA LYS A 60 -6.82 5.47 15.70
C LYS A 60 -6.27 5.46 17.12
N THR A 61 -4.95 5.45 17.28
CA THR A 61 -4.32 5.88 18.54
C THR A 61 -4.50 7.40 18.67
N SER A 62 -4.93 7.87 19.84
CA SER A 62 -5.23 9.27 20.13
C SER A 62 -4.11 10.21 19.67
N GLY A 63 -4.30 10.92 18.54
CA GLY A 63 -3.37 11.94 18.05
C GLY A 63 -3.14 12.00 16.53
N THR A 64 -3.54 10.99 15.75
CA THR A 64 -3.26 10.98 14.29
C THR A 64 -4.54 11.18 13.47
N GLN A 65 -4.61 12.29 12.73
CA GLN A 65 -5.69 12.54 11.77
C GLN A 65 -5.55 11.57 10.58
N ALA A 66 -6.57 10.76 10.34
CA ALA A 66 -6.64 9.88 9.17
C ALA A 66 -7.15 10.70 7.98
N THR A 67 -6.25 11.16 7.13
CA THR A 67 -6.61 11.81 5.86
C THR A 67 -6.52 10.78 4.75
N SER A 68 -7.65 10.38 4.18
CA SER A 68 -7.75 9.40 3.10
C SER A 68 -8.05 10.09 1.77
N THR A 69 -7.01 10.32 0.95
CA THR A 69 -7.18 10.68 -0.46
C THR A 69 -6.33 9.72 -1.29
N PHE A 70 -6.99 8.85 -2.06
CA PHE A 70 -6.35 7.88 -2.94
C PHE A 70 -6.57 8.28 -4.40
N SER A 71 -5.49 8.33 -5.19
CA SER A 71 -5.51 8.41 -6.64
C SER A 71 -4.35 7.58 -7.16
N ALA A 72 -4.62 6.64 -8.09
CA ALA A 72 -3.62 5.77 -8.69
C ALA A 72 -3.85 5.68 -10.20
N SER A 73 -2.77 5.75 -10.99
CA SER A 73 -2.78 5.45 -12.41
C SER A 73 -1.54 4.64 -12.84
N ASN A 74 -1.80 3.68 -13.75
CA ASN A 74 -0.91 2.71 -14.40
C ASN A 74 -0.09 1.83 -13.43
N SER A 75 -0.69 0.87 -12.72
CA SER A 75 -1.40 -0.31 -13.25
C SER A 75 -2.53 -0.70 -12.28
N PHE A 76 -3.76 -0.45 -12.72
CA PHE A 76 -5.08 -0.68 -12.08
C PHE A 76 -5.14 -0.94 -10.55
N VAL A 77 -5.51 0.09 -9.77
CA VAL A 77 -6.42 -0.03 -8.60
C VAL A 77 -7.38 1.17 -8.64
N GLU A 78 -8.65 0.90 -8.88
CA GLU A 78 -9.76 1.85 -8.82
C GLU A 78 -10.53 1.64 -7.51
N ILE A 79 -10.74 2.70 -6.73
CA ILE A 79 -11.77 2.73 -5.68
C ILE A 79 -12.69 3.92 -6.00
N VAL A 80 -13.91 3.62 -6.42
CA VAL A 80 -14.94 4.59 -6.83
C VAL A 80 -15.82 5.01 -5.65
N HIS A 81 -15.70 6.31 -5.34
CA HIS A 81 -16.71 7.31 -4.93
C HIS A 81 -17.39 7.37 -3.56
N SER A 82 -17.67 8.64 -3.26
CA SER A 82 -18.33 9.36 -2.17
C SER A 82 -19.48 8.69 -1.44
N VAL A 83 -19.51 8.97 -0.13
CA VAL A 83 -20.55 9.78 0.52
C VAL A 83 -19.91 10.67 1.57
#